data_AF-A0A9P8IUD1-F1
#
_entry.id   AF-A0A9P8IUD1-F1
#
_cell.length_a   1.000
_cell.length_b   1.000
_cell.length_c   1.000
_cell.angle_alpha   90.00
_cell.angle_beta   90.00
_cell.angle_gamma   90.00
#
_symmetry.space_group_name_H-M   'P 1'
#
loop_
_entity.id
_entity.type
_entity.pdbx_description
1 polymer ?
#
loop_
_entity_poly.entity_id
_entity_poly.type
_entity_poly.pdbx_seq_one_letter_code
_entity_poly.pdbx_strand_id
1 'polypeptide(L)'
;MAENKADAPAANMLWGGRFTGAIDPLMYKYNASINYDKALYKEDILGSIAFARANSKAGIISQDDFQAIERGLLQVMEEWKQGTFTIMPNDEDVRRYLILLDI
;
A
#
# COMPACT_ATOMS: atom_id res chain seq x y z
N MET A 1 -9.12 34.59 1.77
CA MET A 1 -9.79 33.55 0.95
C MET A 1 -9.60 32.25 1.70
N ALA A 2 -10.67 31.64 2.20
CA ALA A 2 -10.58 30.42 2.98
C ALA A 2 -10.33 29.24 2.03
N GLU A 3 -9.27 28.46 2.26
CA GLU A 3 -9.05 27.19 1.58
C GLU A 3 -10.22 26.26 1.87
N ASN A 4 -10.93 25.87 0.81
CA ASN A 4 -12.03 24.92 0.92
C ASN A 4 -11.42 23.52 1.00
N LYS A 5 -11.60 22.84 2.15
CA LYS A 5 -11.06 21.50 2.44
C LYS A 5 -11.48 20.41 1.43
N ALA A 6 -12.44 20.72 0.56
CA ALA A 6 -12.95 19.85 -0.50
C ALA A 6 -11.98 19.64 -1.67
N ASP A 7 -10.96 20.49 -1.82
CA ASP A 7 -10.00 20.44 -2.92
C ASP A 7 -8.68 19.74 -2.53
N ALA A 8 -8.57 19.12 -1.35
CA ALA A 8 -7.34 18.41 -0.99
C ALA A 8 -7.25 17.05 -1.70
N PRO A 9 -6.04 16.57 -2.07
CA PRO A 9 -5.84 15.18 -2.50
C PRO A 9 -6.35 14.21 -1.42
N ALA A 10 -6.91 13.07 -1.83
CA ALA A 10 -7.40 12.08 -0.88
C ALA A 10 -6.26 11.66 0.07
N ALA A 11 -6.52 11.70 1.39
CA ALA A 11 -5.51 11.58 2.45
C ALA A 11 -4.69 10.27 2.47
N ASN A 12 -4.98 9.31 1.59
CA ASN A 12 -4.37 7.98 1.58
C ASN A 12 -3.67 7.65 0.26
N MET A 13 -3.40 8.63 -0.61
CA MET A 13 -2.67 8.39 -1.86
C MET A 13 -1.17 8.36 -1.59
N LEU A 14 -0.50 7.27 -1.97
CA LEU A 14 0.96 7.13 -1.87
C LEU A 14 1.71 8.15 -2.74
N TRP A 15 1.01 8.74 -3.71
CA TRP A 15 1.50 9.78 -4.62
C TRP A 15 0.55 10.99 -4.57
N GLY A 16 0.68 11.84 -3.56
CA GLY A 16 -0.19 13.03 -3.40
C GLY A 16 0.54 14.34 -3.20
N GLY A 17 1.83 14.29 -2.84
CA GLY A 17 2.55 15.45 -2.27
C GLY A 17 2.75 16.66 -3.19
N ARG A 18 2.49 16.54 -4.50
CA ARG A 18 2.58 17.66 -5.46
C ARG A 18 1.21 18.16 -5.94
N PHE A 19 0.12 17.49 -5.60
CA PHE A 19 -1.23 17.90 -5.99
C PHE A 19 -1.85 18.75 -4.89
N THR A 20 -2.56 19.80 -5.31
CA THR A 20 -3.27 20.73 -4.41
C THR A 20 -4.79 20.66 -4.58
N GLY A 21 -5.25 19.77 -5.48
CA GLY A 21 -6.62 19.59 -5.94
C GLY A 21 -7.12 18.17 -5.66
N ALA A 22 -8.44 18.00 -5.52
CA ALA A 22 -9.05 16.67 -5.46
C ALA A 22 -8.93 15.98 -6.83
N ILE A 23 -8.74 14.66 -6.81
CA ILE A 23 -8.76 13.84 -8.03
C ILE A 23 -10.21 13.55 -8.43
N ASP A 24 -10.48 13.65 -9.73
CA ASP A 24 -11.77 13.29 -10.29
C ASP A 24 -12.08 11.78 -10.02
N PRO A 25 -13.27 11.42 -9.50
CA PRO A 25 -13.62 10.04 -9.19
C PRO A 25 -13.56 9.09 -10.40
N LEU A 26 -13.83 9.57 -11.62
CA LEU A 26 -13.69 8.79 -12.85
C LEU A 26 -12.22 8.52 -13.14
N MET A 27 -11.35 9.51 -12.96
CA MET A 27 -9.90 9.33 -13.11
C MET A 27 -9.36 8.32 -12.10
N TYR A 28 -9.84 8.33 -10.87
CA TYR A 28 -9.46 7.33 -9.86
C TYR A 28 -9.82 5.91 -10.32
N LYS A 29 -11.06 5.68 -10.76
CA LYS A 29 -11.53 4.37 -11.25
C LYS A 29 -10.78 3.91 -12.50
N TYR A 30 -10.45 4.84 -13.39
CA TYR A 30 -9.70 4.52 -14.62
C TYR A 30 -8.28 4.07 -14.33
N ASN A 31 -7.62 4.66 -13.32
CA ASN A 31 -6.23 4.33 -12.96
C ASN A 31 -6.11 3.10 -12.03
N ALA A 32 -7.17 2.76 -11.28
CA ALA A 32 -7.14 1.62 -10.37
C ALA A 32 -6.92 0.29 -11.11
N SER A 33 -5.83 -0.40 -10.80
CA SER A 33 -5.43 -1.69 -11.38
C SER A 33 -5.73 -2.89 -10.48
N ILE A 34 -6.21 -2.66 -9.24
CA ILE A 34 -6.47 -3.69 -8.22
C ILE A 34 -7.30 -4.90 -8.70
N ASN A 35 -8.24 -4.69 -9.62
CA ASN A 35 -9.07 -5.77 -10.16
C ASN A 35 -8.26 -6.80 -10.97
N TYR A 36 -7.11 -6.39 -11.49
CA TYR A 36 -6.22 -7.20 -12.32
C TYR A 36 -4.96 -7.62 -11.55
N ASP A 37 -4.30 -6.68 -10.88
CA ASP A 37 -2.99 -6.92 -10.26
C ASP A 37 -3.04 -7.68 -8.92
N LYS A 38 -4.23 -7.84 -8.30
CA LYS A 38 -4.40 -8.67 -7.10
C LYS A 38 -3.89 -10.10 -7.28
N ALA A 39 -3.82 -10.61 -8.51
CA ALA A 39 -3.24 -11.92 -8.79
C ALA A 39 -1.73 -12.00 -8.45
N LEU A 40 -1.05 -10.84 -8.36
CA LEU A 40 0.37 -10.68 -8.09
C LEU A 40 0.67 -10.41 -6.61
N TYR A 41 -0.30 -10.59 -5.70
CA TYR A 41 -0.12 -10.30 -4.27
C TYR A 41 1.08 -11.04 -3.68
N LYS A 42 1.34 -12.27 -4.12
CA LYS A 42 2.43 -13.10 -3.60
C LYS A 42 3.79 -12.51 -3.99
N GLU A 43 3.94 -12.12 -5.25
CA GLU A 43 5.15 -11.52 -5.79
C GLU A 43 5.45 -10.18 -5.13
N ASP A 44 4.44 -9.34 -4.93
CA ASP A 44 4.58 -8.03 -4.28
C ASP A 44 4.98 -8.16 -2.80
N ILE A 45 4.39 -9.11 -2.07
CA ILE A 45 4.77 -9.42 -0.68
C ILE A 45 6.22 -9.92 -0.59
N LEU A 46 6.60 -10.87 -1.45
CA LEU A 46 7.96 -11.41 -1.44
C LEU A 46 9.01 -10.35 -1.80
N GLY A 47 8.68 -9.48 -2.77
CA GLY A 47 9.50 -8.32 -3.12
C GLY A 47 9.67 -7.35 -1.95
N SER A 48 8.59 -7.06 -1.23
CA SER A 48 8.59 -6.20 -0.05
C SER A 48 9.44 -6.76 1.09
N ILE A 49 9.34 -8.06 1.37
CA ILE A 49 10.21 -8.73 2.36
C ILE A 49 11.68 -8.63 1.95
N ALA A 50 11.98 -8.88 0.67
CA ALA A 50 13.35 -8.79 0.15
C ALA A 50 13.93 -7.37 0.30
N PHE A 51 13.13 -6.34 0.00
CA PHE A 51 13.51 -4.94 0.15
C PHE A 51 13.72 -4.56 1.62
N ALA A 52 12.80 -4.93 2.52
CA ALA A 52 12.95 -4.70 3.95
C ALA A 52 14.22 -5.39 4.50
N ARG A 53 14.52 -6.61 4.05
CA ARG A 53 15.75 -7.33 4.40
C ARG A 53 17.00 -6.60 3.94
N ALA A 54 16.97 -6.01 2.73
CA ALA A 54 18.07 -5.20 2.23
C ALA A 54 18.27 -3.93 3.07
N ASN A 55 17.19 -3.25 3.45
CA ASN A 55 17.23 -2.06 4.30
C ASN A 55 17.76 -2.36 5.71
N SER A 56 17.40 -3.49 6.31
CA SER A 56 17.98 -3.93 7.60
C SER A 56 19.49 -4.15 7.48
N LYS A 57 19.94 -4.86 6.44
CA LYS A 57 21.38 -5.08 6.18
C LYS A 57 22.15 -3.78 5.95
N ALA A 58 21.50 -2.77 5.36
CA ALA A 58 22.06 -1.44 5.16
C ALA A 58 22.04 -0.56 6.42
N GLY A 59 21.42 -1.02 7.52
CA GLY A 59 21.27 -0.26 8.76
C GLY A 59 20.23 0.86 8.68
N ILE A 60 19.33 0.83 7.70
CA ILE A 60 18.25 1.83 7.53
C ILE A 60 17.10 1.55 8.50
N ILE A 61 16.80 0.27 8.73
CA ILE A 61 15.82 -0.19 9.73
C ILE A 61 16.50 -1.16 10.70
N SER A 62 15.97 -1.29 11.91
CA SER A 62 16.52 -2.24 12.86
C SER A 62 16.18 -3.68 12.45
N GLN A 63 16.91 -4.65 13.02
CA GLN A 63 16.59 -6.06 12.83
C GLN A 63 15.22 -6.42 13.42
N ASP A 64 14.83 -5.77 14.52
CA ASP A 64 13.54 -5.98 15.17
C ASP A 64 12.40 -5.45 14.30
N ASP A 65 12.56 -4.25 13.71
CA ASP A 65 11.60 -3.69 12.76
C ASP A 65 11.46 -4.58 11.52
N PHE A 66 12.58 -5.07 10.99
CA PHE A 66 12.54 -6.01 9.87
C PHE A 66 11.76 -7.29 10.22
N GLN A 67 11.97 -7.86 11.41
CA GLN A 67 11.23 -9.04 11.84
C GLN A 67 9.74 -8.75 12.02
N ALA A 68 9.37 -7.56 12.53
CA ALA A 68 7.98 -7.13 12.61
C ALA A 68 7.35 -7.05 11.21
N ILE A 69 8.01 -6.34 10.28
CA ILE A 69 7.60 -6.20 8.88
C ILE A 69 7.44 -7.58 8.21
N GLU A 70 8.44 -8.46 8.33
CA GLU A 70 8.39 -9.80 7.73
C GLU A 70 7.22 -10.64 8.28
N ARG A 71 6.96 -10.59 9.60
CA ARG A 71 5.80 -11.27 10.19
C ARG A 71 4.48 -10.72 9.69
N GLY A 72 4.30 -9.40 9.67
CA GLY A 72 3.06 -8.78 9.19
C GLY A 72 2.78 -9.12 7.72
N LEU A 73 3.81 -9.05 6.87
CA LEU A 73 3.71 -9.39 5.45
C LEU A 73 3.37 -10.88 5.22
N LEU A 74 3.92 -11.79 6.02
CA LEU A 74 3.57 -13.21 5.96
C LEU A 74 2.14 -13.49 6.45
N GLN A 75 1.66 -12.76 7.45
CA GLN A 75 0.26 -12.84 7.88
C GLN A 75 -0.68 -12.40 6.76
N VAL A 76 -0.40 -11.27 6.12
CA VAL A 76 -1.18 -10.78 4.97
C VAL A 76 -1.20 -11.79 3.83
N MET A 77 -0.07 -12.44 3.53
CA MET A 77 -0.02 -13.50 2.54
C MET A 77 -0.97 -14.66 2.87
N GLU A 78 -1.11 -15.00 4.14
CA GLU A 78 -2.03 -16.05 4.58
C GLU A 78 -3.49 -15.61 4.47
N GLU A 79 -3.81 -14.38 4.81
CA GLU A 79 -5.15 -13.81 4.61
C GLU A 79 -5.59 -13.84 3.13
N TRP A 80 -4.67 -13.53 2.21
CA TRP A 80 -4.91 -13.65 0.77
C TRP A 80 -5.16 -15.09 0.33
N LYS A 81 -4.38 -16.05 0.84
CA LYS A 81 -4.55 -17.48 0.50
C LYS A 81 -5.87 -18.04 1.00
N GLN A 82 -6.32 -17.59 2.18
CA GLN A 82 -7.58 -18.02 2.78
C GLN A 82 -8.79 -17.28 2.23
N GLY A 83 -8.59 -16.25 1.41
CA GLY A 83 -9.65 -15.40 0.88
C GLY A 83 -10.34 -14.55 1.95
N THR A 84 -9.71 -14.38 3.12
CA THR A 84 -10.20 -13.55 4.23
C THR A 84 -9.72 -12.10 4.11
N PHE A 85 -8.74 -11.86 3.23
CA PHE A 85 -8.28 -10.52 2.92
C PHE A 85 -9.37 -9.66 2.29
N THR A 86 -9.56 -8.45 2.81
CA THR A 86 -10.58 -7.50 2.34
C THR A 86 -9.94 -6.35 1.59
N ILE A 87 -10.19 -6.27 0.27
CA ILE A 87 -9.82 -5.12 -0.57
C ILE A 87 -10.74 -3.95 -0.23
N MET A 88 -10.17 -2.79 0.06
CA MET A 88 -10.91 -1.59 0.40
C MET A 88 -11.33 -0.83 -0.88
N PRO A 89 -12.46 -0.10 -0.87
CA PRO A 89 -12.95 0.63 -2.05
C PRO A 89 -11.96 1.66 -2.63
N ASN A 90 -10.99 2.10 -1.83
CA ASN A 90 -9.97 3.07 -2.19
C ASN A 90 -8.58 2.42 -2.35
N ASP A 91 -8.49 1.11 -2.60
CA ASP A 91 -7.25 0.49 -3.04
C ASP A 91 -7.05 0.75 -4.53
N GLU A 92 -5.87 1.22 -4.88
CA GLU A 92 -5.51 1.56 -6.26
C GLU A 92 -4.87 0.37 -6.96
N ASP A 93 -3.91 -0.25 -6.28
CA ASP A 93 -3.16 -1.44 -6.69
C ASP A 93 -2.92 -2.36 -5.47
N VAL A 94 -2.45 -3.58 -5.72
CA VAL A 94 -2.11 -4.55 -4.66
C VAL A 94 -1.06 -4.05 -3.66
N ARG A 95 -0.17 -3.15 -4.11
CA ARG A 95 0.94 -2.59 -3.32
C ARG A 95 0.46 -1.64 -2.24
N ARG A 96 -0.55 -0.82 -2.53
CA ARG A 96 -1.08 0.19 -1.61
C ARG A 96 -1.50 -0.40 -0.27
N TYR A 97 -1.95 -1.65 -0.26
CA TYR A 97 -2.35 -2.31 0.96
C TYR A 97 -1.17 -2.71 1.85
N LEU A 98 -0.05 -3.16 1.28
CA LEU A 98 1.10 -3.63 2.07
C LEU A 98 1.81 -2.52 2.85
N ILE A 99 1.57 -1.25 2.48
CA ILE A 99 2.23 -0.07 3.07
C ILE A 99 1.36 0.59 4.17
N LEU A 100 0.07 0.27 4.26
CA LEU A 100 -0.89 0.94 5.15
C LEU A 100 -1.30 0.15 6.41
N LEU A 101 -0.81 -1.07 6.58
CA LEU A 101 -0.89 -1.74 7.87
C LEU A 101 0.20 -1.17 8.77
N ASP A 102 -0.20 -0.65 9.93
CA ASP A 102 0.71 -0.22 11.01
C ASP A 102 1.49 -1.46 11.53
N ILE A 103 2.53 -1.87 10.81
CA ILE A 103 3.53 -2.86 11.24
C ILE A 103 4.64 -2.16 12.02
#